data_AF-A0A5N9CB25-F1
#
_entry.id   AF-A0A5N9CB25-F1
#
_cell.length_a   1.000
_cell.length_b   1.000
_cell.length_c   1.000
_cell.angle_alpha   90.00
_cell.angle_beta   90.00
_cell.angle_gamma   90.00
#
_symmetry.space_group_name_H-M   'P 1'
#
loop_
_entity.id
_entity.type
_entity.pdbx_description
1 polymer ?
#
loop_
_entity_poly.entity_id
_entity_poly.type
_entity_poly.pdbx_seq_one_letter_code
_entity_poly.pdbx_strand_id
1 'polypeptide(L)'
;MQQFRNLALKGRKRRLNLTLISHYPEQIDPDVFKLITNYVVHRMSNPATVSDLRKTMGLTEQEAKQIHTLEPGQAIALFPDQWKTPSIISVTPGRYKTFDPNQ
;
A
#
# COMPACT_ATOMS: atom_id res chain seq x y z
N MET A 1 -5.39 -0.97 -18.90
CA MET A 1 -5.70 -0.22 -17.66
C MET A 1 -7.19 0.05 -17.42
N GLN A 2 -8.03 0.25 -18.45
CA GLN A 2 -9.46 0.61 -18.26
C GLN A 2 -10.30 -0.45 -17.50
N GLN A 3 -9.93 -1.73 -17.60
CA GLN A 3 -10.58 -2.81 -16.86
C GLN A 3 -10.33 -2.73 -15.33
N PHE A 4 -9.11 -2.37 -14.90
CA PHE A 4 -8.79 -2.21 -13.47
C PHE A 4 -9.56 -1.05 -12.85
N ARG A 5 -9.69 0.07 -13.56
CA ARG A 5 -10.49 1.23 -13.12
C ARG A 5 -11.96 0.86 -12.92
N ASN A 6 -12.54 0.10 -13.86
CA ASN A 6 -13.93 -0.36 -13.74
C ASN A 6 -14.13 -1.31 -12.55
N LEU A 7 -13.15 -2.19 -12.29
CA LEU A 7 -13.18 -3.09 -11.14
C LEU A 7 -13.07 -2.30 -9.83
N ALA A 8 -12.16 -1.33 -9.74
CA ALA A 8 -12.00 -0.46 -8.57
C ALA A 8 -13.28 0.33 -8.27
N LEU A 9 -13.92 0.93 -9.29
CA LEU A 9 -15.15 1.72 -9.13
C LEU A 9 -16.39 0.89 -8.76
N LYS A 10 -16.53 -0.32 -9.35
CA LYS A 10 -17.76 -1.14 -9.21
C LYS A 10 -17.62 -2.25 -8.17
N GLY A 11 -16.41 -2.56 -7.72
CA GLY A 11 -16.11 -3.69 -6.83
C GLY A 11 -16.81 -3.60 -5.47
N ARG A 12 -16.91 -2.41 -4.89
CA ARG A 12 -17.56 -2.18 -3.58
C ARG A 12 -19.00 -2.73 -3.53
N LYS A 13 -19.81 -2.49 -4.56
CA LYS A 13 -21.20 -2.98 -4.64
C LYS A 13 -21.31 -4.51 -4.77
N ARG A 14 -20.22 -5.18 -5.14
CA ARG A 14 -20.15 -6.63 -5.39
C ARG A 14 -19.30 -7.38 -4.37
N ARG A 15 -18.89 -6.72 -3.27
CA ARG A 15 -17.98 -7.26 -2.25
C ARG A 15 -16.65 -7.78 -2.83
N LEU A 16 -16.19 -7.17 -3.93
CA LEU A 16 -14.90 -7.46 -4.54
C LEU A 16 -13.85 -6.46 -4.04
N ASN A 17 -12.73 -6.98 -3.57
CA ASN A 17 -11.57 -6.20 -3.15
C ASN A 17 -10.53 -6.24 -4.26
N LEU A 18 -9.93 -5.08 -4.57
CA LEU A 18 -8.77 -4.96 -5.44
C LEU A 18 -7.56 -4.62 -4.57
N THR A 19 -6.52 -5.46 -4.64
CA THR A 19 -5.25 -5.21 -3.97
C THR A 19 -4.18 -4.98 -5.03
N LEU A 20 -3.51 -3.83 -4.95
CA LEU A 20 -2.37 -3.50 -5.80
C LEU A 20 -1.10 -3.62 -4.98
N ILE A 21 -0.10 -4.32 -5.54
CA ILE A 21 1.20 -4.53 -4.92
C ILE A 21 2.23 -3.98 -5.89
N SER A 22 3.06 -3.03 -5.44
CA SER A 22 4.08 -2.40 -6.27
C SER A 22 5.27 -1.95 -5.44
N HIS A 23 6.47 -2.02 -6.03
CA HIS A 23 7.68 -1.36 -5.52
C HIS A 23 7.83 0.09 -6.01
N TYR A 24 7.10 0.45 -7.07
CA TYR A 24 7.11 1.76 -7.73
C TYR A 24 5.68 2.31 -7.79
N PRO A 25 5.13 2.80 -6.67
CA PRO A 25 3.76 3.30 -6.61
C PRO A 25 3.50 4.48 -7.55
N GLU A 26 4.53 5.25 -7.91
CA GLU A 26 4.48 6.34 -8.88
C GLU A 26 4.07 5.91 -10.30
N GLN A 27 4.21 4.61 -10.63
CA GLN A 27 3.79 4.07 -11.93
C GLN A 27 2.31 3.66 -11.95
N ILE A 28 1.64 3.68 -10.79
CA ILE A 28 0.21 3.38 -10.72
C ILE A 28 -0.56 4.58 -11.25
N ASP A 29 -1.53 4.32 -12.12
CA ASP A 29 -2.44 5.32 -12.66
C ASP A 29 -3.05 6.17 -11.52
N PRO A 30 -2.87 7.50 -11.52
CA PRO A 30 -3.36 8.36 -10.44
C PRO A 30 -4.86 8.23 -10.18
N ASP A 31 -5.66 7.96 -11.21
CA ASP A 31 -7.11 7.77 -11.06
C ASP A 31 -7.47 6.45 -10.41
N VAL A 32 -6.62 5.43 -10.53
CA VAL A 32 -6.77 4.18 -9.76
C VAL A 32 -6.27 4.38 -8.34
N PHE A 33 -5.17 5.11 -8.17
CA PHE A 33 -4.57 5.38 -6.86
C PHE A 33 -5.53 6.13 -5.93
N LYS A 34 -6.31 7.09 -6.46
CA LYS A 34 -7.39 7.80 -5.74
C LYS A 34 -8.52 6.89 -5.24
N LEU A 35 -8.68 5.69 -5.80
CA LEU A 35 -9.71 4.74 -5.40
C LEU A 35 -9.25 3.82 -4.27
N ILE A 36 -7.97 3.86 -3.91
CA ILE A 36 -7.40 3.07 -2.83
C ILE A 36 -7.77 3.75 -1.51
N THR A 37 -8.47 3.00 -0.65
CA THR A 37 -8.87 3.49 0.68
C THR A 37 -7.94 2.99 1.78
N ASN A 38 -7.28 1.84 1.57
CA ASN A 38 -6.48 1.18 2.59
C ASN A 38 -5.05 0.94 2.08
N TYR A 39 -4.07 1.09 2.96
CA TYR A 39 -2.66 1.04 2.62
C TYR A 39 -1.91 0.12 3.58
N VAL A 40 -1.01 -0.69 3.03
CA VAL A 40 0.01 -1.42 3.77
C VAL A 40 1.34 -1.09 3.11
N VAL A 41 2.17 -0.31 3.80
CA VAL A 41 3.41 0.22 3.25
C VAL A 41 4.57 -0.39 4.03
N HIS A 42 5.32 -1.24 3.35
CA HIS A 42 6.59 -1.77 3.85
C HIS A 42 7.68 -0.69 3.79
N ARG A 43 8.87 -1.01 4.31
CA ARG A 43 10.02 -0.13 4.25
C ARG A 43 10.25 0.40 2.82
N MET A 44 10.38 1.71 2.69
CA MET A 44 10.75 2.37 1.44
C MET A 44 11.99 3.25 1.65
N SER A 45 12.93 3.19 0.72
CA SER A 45 14.19 3.94 0.81
C SER A 45 14.12 5.31 0.13
N ASN A 46 13.35 5.46 -0.95
CA ASN A 46 13.28 6.70 -1.73
C ASN A 46 12.45 7.78 -1.00
N PRO A 47 13.05 8.89 -0.55
CA PRO A 47 12.32 9.95 0.16
C PRO A 47 11.29 10.67 -0.72
N ALA A 48 11.54 10.79 -2.02
CA ALA A 48 10.61 11.44 -2.94
C ALA A 48 9.30 10.65 -3.04
N THR A 49 9.41 9.33 -3.23
CA THR A 49 8.25 8.43 -3.26
C THR A 49 7.48 8.47 -1.95
N VAL A 50 8.16 8.46 -0.80
CA VAL A 50 7.51 8.56 0.51
C VAL A 50 6.80 9.90 0.68
N SER A 51 7.38 11.00 0.19
CA SER A 51 6.75 12.33 0.23
C SER A 51 5.44 12.40 -0.57
N ASP A 52 5.42 11.81 -1.77
CA ASP A 52 4.22 11.80 -2.61
C ASP A 52 3.15 10.85 -2.07
N LEU A 53 3.56 9.70 -1.55
CA LEU A 53 2.68 8.78 -0.83
C LEU A 53 2.08 9.45 0.41
N ARG A 54 2.88 10.16 1.21
CA ARG A 54 2.43 10.88 2.41
C ARG A 54 1.25 11.79 2.09
N LYS A 55 1.37 12.60 1.03
CA LYS A 55 0.31 13.52 0.59
C LYS A 55 -0.97 12.77 0.22
N THR A 56 -0.83 11.63 -0.45
CA THR A 56 -1.99 10.84 -0.90
C THR A 56 -2.68 10.09 0.23
N MET A 57 -1.89 9.52 1.15
CA MET A 57 -2.38 8.75 2.29
C MET A 57 -2.83 9.64 3.46
N GLY A 58 -2.55 10.95 3.41
CA GLY A 58 -2.88 11.88 4.49
C GLY A 58 -2.01 11.70 5.74
N LEU A 59 -0.78 11.19 5.59
CA LEU A 59 0.13 10.98 6.71
C LEU A 59 0.75 12.29 7.21
N THR A 60 0.99 12.35 8.52
CA THR A 60 1.88 13.35 9.12
C THR A 60 3.33 13.10 8.71
N GLU A 61 4.16 14.13 8.85
CA GLU A 61 5.60 14.01 8.59
C GLU A 61 6.26 12.96 9.51
N GLN A 62 5.80 12.86 10.76
CA GLN A 62 6.34 11.90 11.72
C GLN A 62 6.00 10.46 11.34
N GLU A 63 4.76 10.18 10.94
CA GLU A 63 4.35 8.86 10.47
C GLU A 63 5.07 8.47 9.16
N ALA A 64 5.25 9.42 8.24
CA ALA A 64 6.00 9.17 7.01
C ALA A 64 7.48 8.83 7.29
N LYS A 65 8.11 9.46 8.27
CA LYS A 65 9.49 9.14 8.69
C LYS A 65 9.64 7.71 9.20
N GLN A 66 8.61 7.15 9.84
CA GLN A 66 8.64 5.77 10.33
C GLN A 66 8.78 4.76 9.19
N ILE A 67 8.31 5.08 7.98
CA ILE A 67 8.43 4.19 6.81
C ILE A 67 9.90 3.86 6.49
N HIS A 68 10.81 4.82 6.69
CA HIS A 68 12.23 4.63 6.41
C HIS A 68 12.93 3.72 7.44
N THR A 69 12.38 3.64 8.65
CA THR A 69 12.95 2.92 9.79
C THR A 69 12.29 1.56 10.03
N LEU A 70 11.34 1.15 9.18
CA LEU A 70 10.70 -0.16 9.29
C LEU A 70 11.74 -1.26 9.08
N GLU A 71 11.73 -2.26 9.95
CA GLU A 71 12.53 -3.47 9.81
C GLU A 71 11.89 -4.44 8.79
N PRO A 72 12.67 -5.38 8.21
CA PRO A 72 12.12 -6.45 7.40
C PRO A 72 11.00 -7.19 8.15
N GLY A 73 9.86 -7.39 7.48
CA GLY A 73 8.67 -7.96 8.10
C GLY A 73 7.82 -6.96 8.88
N GLN A 74 8.14 -5.67 8.88
CA GLN A 74 7.25 -4.61 9.38
C GLN A 74 6.59 -3.84 8.24
N ALA A 75 5.44 -3.24 8.54
CA ALA A 75 4.74 -2.31 7.66
C ALA A 75 4.01 -1.24 8.49
N ILE A 76 3.80 -0.07 7.91
CA ILE A 76 2.77 0.85 8.38
C ILE A 76 1.45 0.52 7.67
N ALA A 77 0.38 0.36 8.45
CA ALA A 77 -0.94 0.03 7.96
C ALA A 77 -1.91 1.19 8.23
N LEU A 78 -2.66 1.57 7.19
CA LEU A 78 -3.66 2.63 7.24
C LEU A 78 -4.99 2.08 6.73
N PHE A 79 -6.00 2.12 7.58
CA PHE A 79 -7.37 1.73 7.27
C PHE A 79 -8.33 2.83 7.75
N PRO A 80 -8.41 3.97 7.05
CA PRO A 80 -9.09 5.18 7.52
C PRO A 80 -10.57 4.97 7.88
N ASP A 81 -11.25 4.05 7.19
CA ASP A 81 -12.65 3.71 7.46
C ASP A 81 -12.84 2.83 8.71
N GLN A 82 -11.76 2.25 9.26
CA GLN A 82 -11.80 1.32 10.38
C GLN A 82 -10.97 1.76 11.59
N TRP A 83 -9.87 2.48 11.38
CA TRP A 83 -8.86 2.82 12.39
C TRP A 83 -8.74 4.34 12.53
N LYS A 84 -8.47 4.80 13.75
CA LYS A 84 -8.30 6.23 14.05
C LYS A 84 -6.91 6.76 13.67
N THR A 85 -5.91 5.90 13.69
CA THR A 85 -4.51 6.25 13.46
C THR A 85 -3.81 5.15 12.67
N PRO A 86 -2.79 5.48 11.86
CA PRO A 86 -1.86 4.50 11.31
C PRO A 86 -1.25 3.64 12.42
N SER A 87 -0.93 2.39 12.10
CA SER A 87 -0.29 1.46 13.05
C SER A 87 0.86 0.73 12.39
N ILE A 88 1.98 0.60 13.10
CA ILE A 88 3.06 -0.30 12.70
C ILE A 88 2.61 -1.73 13.03
N ILE A 89 2.63 -2.60 12.03
CA ILE A 89 2.24 -4.00 12.13
C ILE A 89 3.43 -4.91 11.81
N SER A 90 3.44 -6.09 12.43
CA SER A 90 4.32 -7.19 12.04
C SER A 90 3.61 -8.05 10.99
N VAL A 91 4.27 -8.27 9.86
CA VAL A 91 3.80 -9.05 8.73
C VAL A 91 4.65 -10.31 8.63
N THR A 92 4.06 -11.45 8.97
CA THR A 92 4.70 -12.75 8.82
C THR A 92 4.61 -13.19 7.36
N PRO A 93 5.71 -13.66 6.74
CA PRO A 93 5.66 -14.21 5.40
C PRO A 93 4.71 -15.41 5.34
N GLY A 94 3.91 -15.48 4.27
CA GLY A 94 3.03 -16.60 4.04
C GLY A 94 3.82 -17.88 3.77
N ARG A 95 3.25 -19.04 4.14
CA ARG A 95 3.82 -20.36 3.84
C ARG A 95 3.50 -20.74 2.38
N TYR A 96 4.07 -20.04 1.42
CA TYR A 96 4.00 -20.41 0.02
C TYR A 96 5.40 -20.70 -0.50
N LYS A 97 5.52 -21.71 -1.37
CA LYS A 97 6.74 -21.88 -2.16
C LYS A 97 6.84 -20.67 -3.07
N THR A 98 7.81 -19.80 -2.81
CA THR A 98 8.25 -18.86 -3.83
C THR A 98 8.75 -19.69 -5.01
N PHE A 99 8.18 -19.46 -6.19
CA PHE A 99 8.75 -19.99 -7.42
C PHE A 99 10.15 -19.40 -7.53
N ASP A 100 11.17 -20.25 -7.37
CA ASP A 100 12.54 -19.87 -7.69
C ASP A 100 12.71 -20.10 -9.19
N PRO A 101 12.84 -19.05 -10.01
CA PRO A 101 13.04 -19.21 -11.45
C PRO A 101 14.37 -19.91 -11.80
N ASN A 102 15.23 -20.19 -10.82
CA ASN A 102 16.51 -20.88 -11.00
C ASN A 102 16.57 -22.29 -10.38
N GLN A 103 15.44 -22.85 -9.89
CA GLN A 103 15.33 -24.26 -9.51
C GLN A 103 14.56 -25.09 -10.54
#